data_AF-A0A525NTN5-F1
#
_entry.id   AF-A0A525NTN5-F1
#
_cell.length_a   1.000
_cell.length_b   1.000
_cell.length_c   1.000
_cell.angle_alpha   90.00
_cell.angle_beta   90.00
_cell.angle_gamma   90.00
#
_symmetry.space_group_name_H-M   'P 1'
#
loop_
_entity.id
_entity.type
_entity.pdbx_description
1 polymer ?
#
loop_
_entity_poly.entity_id
_entity_poly.type
_entity_poly.pdbx_seq_one_letter_code
_entity_poly.pdbx_strand_id
1 'polypeptide(L)'
;FGPFAGVLTLTVYSVGFVAKLLAERIEEIDFGQVEAMRAAGAPYLSTLIYAIAPQILARQIGLSIYQLDSNLRASAVLGLVGAGGIGIILQGAIDTFNWPEVSTVLLTILAFVILGEIVSMYLRKRIL
;
A
#
# COMPACT_ATOMS: atom_id res chain seq x y z
N PHE A 1 -24.10 2.21 4.00
CA PHE A 1 -23.00 2.33 3.02
C PHE A 1 -22.12 1.08 2.98
N GLY A 2 -21.92 0.37 4.10
CA GLY A 2 -21.47 -1.02 4.12
C GLY A 2 -20.05 -1.25 3.57
N PRO A 3 -19.64 -2.53 3.41
CA PRO A 3 -18.29 -2.89 2.99
C PRO A 3 -17.83 -2.28 1.66
N PHE A 4 -18.76 -2.08 0.73
CA PHE A 4 -18.47 -1.49 -0.57
C PHE A 4 -17.96 -0.05 -0.46
N ALA A 5 -18.55 0.76 0.41
CA ALA A 5 -18.10 2.13 0.62
C ALA A 5 -16.69 2.20 1.21
N GLY A 6 -16.38 1.33 2.19
CA GLY A 6 -15.02 1.27 2.75
C GLY A 6 -13.98 0.86 1.71
N VAL A 7 -14.28 -0.16 0.88
CA VAL A 7 -13.39 -0.57 -0.22
C VAL A 7 -13.19 0.57 -1.22
N LEU A 8 -14.25 1.27 -1.60
CA LEU A 8 -14.16 2.36 -2.56
C LEU A 8 -13.36 3.55 -2.00
N THR A 9 -13.58 3.91 -0.74
CA THR A 9 -12.79 4.94 -0.04
C THR A 9 -11.30 4.59 -0.03
N LEU A 10 -10.95 3.37 0.38
CA LEU A 10 -9.56 2.91 0.41
C LEU A 10 -8.94 2.86 -0.99
N THR A 11 -9.70 2.43 -2.00
CA THR A 11 -9.22 2.33 -3.37
C THR A 11 -8.91 3.71 -3.93
N VAL A 12 -9.84 4.66 -3.84
CA VAL A 12 -9.64 6.02 -4.37
C VAL A 12 -8.47 6.70 -3.67
N TYR A 13 -8.41 6.59 -2.34
CA TYR A 13 -7.30 7.12 -1.55
C TYR A 13 -5.95 6.50 -1.96
N SER A 14 -5.87 5.17 -2.01
CA SER A 14 -4.64 4.43 -2.29
C SER A 14 -4.16 4.69 -3.72
N VAL A 15 -5.06 4.73 -4.70
CA VAL A 15 -4.71 5.02 -6.10
C VAL A 15 -4.17 6.44 -6.24
N GLY A 16 -4.85 7.44 -5.67
CA GLY A 16 -4.38 8.83 -5.72
C GLY A 16 -3.02 9.02 -5.07
N PHE A 17 -2.81 8.40 -3.91
CA PHE A 17 -1.54 8.45 -3.20
C PHE A 17 -0.39 7.80 -3.98
N VAL A 18 -0.60 6.57 -4.49
CA VAL A 18 0.41 5.86 -5.28
C VAL A 18 0.70 6.58 -6.59
N ALA A 19 -0.33 7.09 -7.28
CA ALA A 19 -0.16 7.83 -8.53
C ALA A 19 0.69 9.08 -8.35
N LYS A 20 0.43 9.86 -7.28
CA LYS A 20 1.24 11.04 -6.94
C LYS A 20 2.70 10.66 -6.71
N LEU A 21 2.97 9.67 -5.86
CA LEU A 21 4.34 9.26 -5.55
C LEU A 21 5.05 8.66 -6.77
N LEU A 22 4.33 7.93 -7.62
CA LEU A 22 4.88 7.44 -8.87
C LEU A 22 5.27 8.58 -9.81
N ALA A 23 4.44 9.62 -9.92
CA ALA A 23 4.74 10.80 -10.72
C ALA A 23 6.01 11.52 -10.23
N GLU A 24 6.12 11.77 -8.92
CA GLU A 24 7.33 12.36 -8.30
C GLU A 24 8.58 11.54 -8.63
N ARG A 25 8.49 10.20 -8.64
CA ARG A 25 9.63 9.34 -8.98
C ARG A 25 9.99 9.36 -10.46
N ILE A 26 9.00 9.48 -11.34
CA ILE A 26 9.26 9.63 -12.77
C ILE A 26 9.97 10.95 -13.05
N GLU A 27 9.68 12.01 -12.29
CA GLU A 27 10.38 13.30 -12.41
C GLU A 27 11.83 13.25 -11.91
N GLU A 28 12.16 12.32 -11.00
CA GLU A 28 13.50 12.16 -10.42
C GLU A 28 14.44 11.22 -11.20
N ILE A 29 13.98 10.59 -12.31
CA ILE A 29 14.80 9.63 -13.05
C ILE A 29 16.03 10.29 -13.70
N ASP A 30 17.08 9.49 -13.90
CA ASP A 30 18.22 9.90 -14.71
C ASP A 30 17.86 9.82 -16.19
N PHE A 31 17.65 10.98 -16.81
CA PHE A 31 17.37 11.11 -18.23
C PHE A 31 18.55 10.71 -19.12
N GLY A 32 19.79 10.65 -18.60
CA GLY A 32 20.94 10.16 -19.36
C GLY A 32 20.76 8.72 -19.85
N GLN A 33 20.15 7.85 -19.04
CA GLN A 33 19.83 6.47 -19.45
C GLN A 33 18.80 6.43 -20.58
N VAL A 34 17.83 7.35 -20.55
CA VAL A 34 16.77 7.47 -21.57
C VAL A 34 17.35 7.99 -22.89
N GLU A 35 18.21 8.99 -22.82
CA GLU A 35 18.89 9.58 -23.99
C GLU A 35 19.86 8.58 -24.64
N ALA A 36 20.62 7.83 -23.85
CA ALA A 36 21.52 6.79 -24.36
C ALA A 36 20.76 5.70 -25.13
N MET A 37 19.62 5.25 -24.61
CA MET A 37 18.76 4.28 -25.30
C MET A 37 18.18 4.84 -26.60
N ARG A 38 17.76 6.11 -26.60
CA ARG A 38 17.27 6.78 -27.82
C ARG A 38 18.37 6.96 -28.86
N ALA A 39 19.58 7.33 -28.44
CA ALA A 39 20.74 7.48 -29.32
C ALA A 39 21.17 6.15 -29.95
N ALA A 40 20.98 5.04 -29.22
CA ALA A 40 21.18 3.68 -29.74
C ALA A 40 20.08 3.20 -30.71
N GLY A 41 19.06 4.02 -31.00
CA GLY A 41 17.95 3.69 -31.89
C GLY A 41 16.88 2.81 -31.27
N ALA A 42 16.80 2.71 -29.93
CA ALA A 42 15.80 1.88 -29.27
C ALA A 42 14.37 2.45 -29.44
N PRO A 43 13.36 1.60 -29.72
CA PRO A 43 11.98 2.03 -29.84
C PRO A 43 11.40 2.44 -28.47
N TYR A 44 10.34 3.25 -28.49
CA TYR A 44 9.73 3.84 -27.28
C TYR A 44 9.46 2.82 -26.15
N LEU A 45 8.91 1.66 -26.51
CA LEU A 45 8.57 0.61 -25.53
C LEU A 45 9.82 0.03 -24.85
N SER A 46 10.90 -0.17 -25.60
CA SER A 46 12.18 -0.64 -25.06
C SER A 46 12.78 0.40 -24.11
N THR A 47 12.71 1.68 -24.46
CA THR A 47 13.18 2.76 -23.59
C THR A 47 12.36 2.82 -22.29
N LEU A 48 11.04 2.65 -22.37
CA LEU A 48 10.18 2.62 -21.18
C LEU A 48 10.53 1.45 -20.25
N ILE A 49 10.66 0.24 -20.79
CA ILE A 49 10.88 -0.98 -20.00
C ILE A 49 12.32 -1.08 -19.47
N TYR A 50 13.32 -0.65 -20.23
CA TYR A 50 14.73 -0.86 -19.88
C TYR A 50 15.45 0.38 -19.33
N ALA A 51 15.01 1.59 -19.66
CA ALA A 51 15.60 2.80 -19.08
C ALA A 51 14.79 3.32 -17.89
N ILE A 52 13.45 3.36 -17.98
CA ILE A 52 12.60 4.03 -16.98
C ILE A 52 12.15 3.05 -15.89
N ALA A 53 11.51 1.94 -16.28
CA ALA A 53 10.93 0.99 -15.33
C ALA A 53 11.90 0.50 -14.24
N PRO A 54 13.14 0.07 -14.53
CA PRO A 54 14.06 -0.40 -13.47
C PRO A 54 14.41 0.69 -12.44
N GLN A 55 14.47 1.96 -12.84
CA GLN A 55 14.77 3.07 -11.92
C GLN A 55 13.63 3.31 -10.91
N ILE A 56 12.38 3.09 -11.32
CA ILE A 56 11.20 3.31 -10.47
C ILE A 56 10.74 2.04 -9.73
N LEU A 57 10.91 0.85 -10.32
CA LEU A 57 10.32 -0.40 -9.82
C LEU A 57 10.87 -0.83 -8.46
N ALA A 58 12.19 -0.72 -8.23
CA ALA A 58 12.80 -1.13 -6.97
C ALA A 58 12.16 -0.40 -5.78
N ARG A 59 11.91 0.90 -5.94
CA ARG A 59 11.30 1.73 -4.90
C ARG A 59 9.78 1.58 -4.87
N GLN A 60 9.15 1.35 -6.01
CA GLN A 60 7.71 1.12 -6.13
C GLN A 60 7.24 -0.15 -5.39
N ILE A 61 8.04 -1.22 -5.39
CA ILE A 61 7.73 -2.43 -4.64
C ILE A 61 7.64 -2.14 -3.14
N GLY A 62 8.62 -1.42 -2.59
CA GLY A 62 8.62 -0.99 -1.19
C GLY A 62 7.42 -0.12 -0.83
N LEU A 63 7.01 0.77 -1.75
CA LEU A 63 5.82 1.59 -1.57
C LEU A 63 4.51 0.79 -1.61
N SER A 64 4.40 -0.20 -2.50
CA SER A 64 3.21 -1.06 -2.59
C SER A 64 3.02 -1.89 -1.31
N ILE A 65 4.10 -2.42 -0.75
CA ILE A 65 4.04 -3.17 0.52
C ILE A 65 3.66 -2.25 1.69
N TYR A 66 4.20 -1.04 1.72
CA TYR A 66 3.79 -0.02 2.67
C TYR A 66 2.30 0.32 2.57
N GLN A 67 1.80 0.49 1.34
CA GLN A 67 0.38 0.77 1.13
C GLN A 67 -0.52 -0.39 1.54
N LEU A 68 -0.08 -1.63 1.38
CA LEU A 68 -0.79 -2.80 1.90
C LEU A 68 -0.93 -2.73 3.43
N ASP A 69 0.15 -2.48 4.16
CA ASP A 69 0.11 -2.32 5.63
C ASP A 69 -0.80 -1.16 6.06
N SER A 70 -0.65 -0.01 5.40
CA SER A 70 -1.46 1.18 5.64
C SER A 70 -2.95 0.92 5.43
N ASN A 71 -3.31 0.27 4.31
CA ASN A 71 -4.69 -0.07 3.98
C ASN A 71 -5.29 -1.10 4.96
N LEU A 72 -4.50 -2.07 5.46
CA LEU A 72 -4.93 -3.01 6.49
C LEU A 72 -5.31 -2.29 7.79
N ARG A 73 -4.45 -1.35 8.23
CA ARG A 73 -4.71 -0.53 9.43
C ARG A 73 -5.92 0.37 9.24
N ALA A 74 -6.02 1.03 8.09
CA ALA A 74 -7.15 1.88 7.75
C ALA A 74 -8.47 1.10 7.70
N SER A 75 -8.46 -0.15 7.24
CA SER A 75 -9.65 -1.02 7.24
C SER A 75 -10.16 -1.34 8.66
N ALA A 76 -9.28 -1.48 9.64
CA ALA A 76 -9.69 -1.67 11.04
C ALA A 76 -10.42 -0.43 11.59
N VAL A 77 -9.90 0.78 11.31
CA VAL A 77 -10.55 2.04 11.73
C VAL A 77 -11.87 2.28 11.00
N LEU A 78 -11.90 2.04 9.69
CA LEU A 78 -13.10 2.17 8.86
C LEU A 78 -14.20 1.16 9.27
N GLY A 79 -13.81 -0.02 9.77
CA GLY A 79 -14.75 -1.01 10.28
C GLY A 79 -15.55 -0.51 11.49
N LEU A 80 -14.97 0.35 12.34
CA LEU A 80 -15.65 0.93 13.49
C LEU A 80 -16.78 1.90 13.09
N VAL A 81 -16.63 2.61 11.98
CA VAL A 81 -17.65 3.53 11.44
C VAL A 81 -18.67 2.83 10.52
N GLY A 82 -18.68 1.49 10.49
CA GLY A 82 -19.63 0.70 9.71
C GLY A 82 -19.32 0.62 8.21
N ALA A 83 -18.09 0.97 7.79
CA ALA A 83 -17.67 0.94 6.40
C ALA A 83 -17.17 -0.44 5.93
N GLY A 84 -17.22 -1.48 6.78
CA GLY A 84 -16.71 -2.82 6.46
C GLY A 84 -15.34 -3.15 7.05
N GLY A 85 -15.05 -4.45 7.21
CA GLY A 85 -13.74 -4.94 7.62
C GLY A 85 -13.67 -5.45 9.05
N ILE A 86 -12.45 -5.71 9.52
CA ILE A 86 -12.21 -6.37 10.82
C ILE A 86 -12.68 -5.54 12.02
N GLY A 87 -12.76 -4.21 11.86
CA GLY A 87 -13.28 -3.30 12.87
C GLY A 87 -14.78 -3.48 13.17
N ILE A 88 -15.56 -4.12 12.27
CA ILE A 88 -16.97 -4.44 12.56
C ILE A 88 -17.09 -5.43 13.72
N ILE A 89 -16.20 -6.42 13.77
CA ILE A 89 -16.19 -7.43 14.84
C ILE A 89 -15.81 -6.76 16.16
N LEU A 90 -14.83 -5.86 16.13
CA LEU A 90 -14.44 -5.07 17.29
C LEU A 90 -15.60 -4.20 17.80
N GLN A 91 -16.30 -3.49 16.91
CA GLN A 91 -17.43 -2.65 17.29
C GLN A 91 -18.58 -3.48 17.87
N GLY A 92 -18.91 -4.63 17.26
CA GLY A 92 -19.95 -5.53 17.78
C GLY A 92 -19.64 -6.08 19.17
N ALA A 93 -18.37 -6.40 19.46
CA ALA A 93 -17.93 -6.82 20.78
C ALA A 93 -18.03 -5.70 21.83
N ILE A 94 -17.71 -4.46 21.44
CA ILE A 94 -17.89 -3.27 22.28
C ILE A 94 -19.39 -3.05 22.57
N ASP A 95 -20.24 -3.12 21.55
CA ASP A 95 -21.69 -2.89 21.68
C ASP A 95 -22.35 -3.94 22.59
N THR A 96 -21.79 -5.15 22.64
CA THR A 96 -22.25 -6.27 23.50
C THR A 96 -21.59 -6.26 24.89
N PHE A 97 -20.72 -5.28 25.18
CA PHE A 97 -19.90 -5.22 26.41
C PHE A 97 -19.05 -6.48 26.66
N ASN A 98 -18.69 -7.21 25.60
CA ASN A 98 -17.87 -8.41 25.67
C ASN A 98 -16.36 -8.07 25.68
N TRP A 99 -15.86 -7.56 26.80
CA TRP A 99 -14.45 -7.16 26.95
C TRP A 99 -13.41 -8.25 26.64
N PRO A 100 -13.65 -9.54 26.95
CA PRO A 100 -12.78 -10.63 26.48
C PRO A 100 -12.65 -10.70 24.96
N GLU A 101 -13.76 -10.53 24.23
CA GLU A 101 -13.75 -10.54 22.76
C GLU A 101 -13.07 -9.28 22.20
N VAL A 102 -13.36 -8.11 22.79
CA VAL A 102 -12.69 -6.84 22.43
C VAL A 102 -11.17 -6.97 22.50
N SER A 103 -10.65 -7.47 23.62
CA SER A 103 -9.20 -7.66 23.81
C SER A 103 -8.60 -8.66 22.82
N THR A 104 -9.31 -9.75 22.52
CA THR A 104 -8.88 -10.76 21.54
C THR A 104 -8.78 -10.18 20.13
N VAL A 105 -9.79 -9.42 19.69
CA VAL A 105 -9.81 -8.76 18.39
C VAL A 105 -8.71 -7.70 18.28
N LEU A 106 -8.52 -6.88 19.33
CA LEU A 106 -7.46 -5.88 19.38
C LEU A 106 -6.07 -6.52 19.27
N LEU A 107 -5.80 -7.57 20.04
CA LEU A 107 -4.52 -8.28 19.97
C LEU A 107 -4.28 -8.91 18.60
N THR A 108 -5.32 -9.43 17.97
CA THR A 108 -5.24 -9.99 16.62
C THR A 108 -4.88 -8.91 15.59
N ILE A 109 -5.55 -7.75 15.62
CA ILE A 109 -5.24 -6.62 14.74
C ILE A 109 -3.79 -6.16 14.96
N LEU A 110 -3.36 -6.03 16.22
CA LEU A 110 -2.00 -5.64 16.57
C LEU A 110 -0.97 -6.63 16.00
N ALA A 111 -1.21 -7.93 16.16
CA ALA A 111 -0.35 -8.97 15.62
C ALA A 111 -0.22 -8.89 14.10
N PHE A 112 -1.34 -8.68 13.38
CA PHE A 112 -1.31 -8.51 11.92
C PHE A 112 -0.54 -7.27 11.48
N VAL A 113 -0.71 -6.15 12.17
CA VAL A 113 0.04 -4.90 11.88
C VAL A 113 1.53 -5.11 12.09
N ILE A 114 1.93 -5.72 13.21
CA ILE A 114 3.35 -6.00 13.48
C ILE A 114 3.94 -6.94 12.41
N LEU A 115 3.20 -7.98 12.03
CA LEU A 115 3.63 -8.89 10.95
C LEU A 115 3.79 -8.14 9.62
N GLY A 116 2.84 -7.25 9.28
CA GLY A 116 2.91 -6.39 8.10
C GLY A 116 4.15 -5.50 8.11
N GLU A 117 4.44 -4.85 9.23
CA GLU A 117 5.63 -4.02 9.42
C GLU A 117 6.93 -4.83 9.27
N ILE A 118 7.01 -6.03 9.86
CA ILE A 118 8.17 -6.92 9.74
C ILE A 118 8.40 -7.34 8.29
N VAL A 119 7.34 -7.75 7.58
CA VAL A 119 7.42 -8.13 6.17
C VAL A 119 7.85 -6.94 5.31
N SER A 120 7.28 -5.76 5.57
CA SER A 120 7.65 -4.50 4.88
C SER A 120 9.11 -4.14 5.09
N MET A 121 9.61 -4.23 6.32
CA MET A 121 11.02 -3.98 6.63
C MET A 121 11.95 -5.00 5.98
N TYR A 122 11.59 -6.30 6.03
CA TYR A 122 12.39 -7.36 5.44
C TYR A 122 12.53 -7.20 3.92
N LEU A 123 11.41 -6.94 3.23
CA LEU A 123 11.40 -6.74 1.78
C LEU A 123 12.16 -5.47 1.38
N ARG A 124 12.02 -4.37 2.13
CA ARG A 124 12.83 -3.16 1.87
C ARG A 124 14.33 -3.42 1.98
N LYS A 125 14.78 -4.16 3.00
CA LYS A 125 16.21 -4.50 3.18
C LYS A 125 16.79 -5.43 2.11
N ARG A 126 15.94 -6.11 1.32
CA ARG A 126 16.38 -7.01 0.24
C ARG A 126 16.37 -6.34 -1.12
N ILE A 127 15.61 -5.25 -1.28
CA ILE A 127 15.43 -4.54 -2.55
C ILE A 127 16.26 -3.25 -2.59
N LEU A 128 16.49 -2.60 -1.44
CA LEU A 128 17.46 -1.52 -1.24
C LEU A 128 18.78 -2.10 -0.74
#